data_AF-A0A3B3ZCJ8-F1
#
_entry.id   AF-A0A3B3ZCJ8-F1
#
_cell.length_a   1.000
_cell.length_b   1.000
_cell.length_c   1.000
_cell.angle_alpha   90.00
_cell.angle_beta   90.00
_cell.angle_gamma   90.00
#
_symmetry.space_group_name_H-M   'P 1'
#
loop_
_entity.id
_entity.type
_entity.pdbx_description
1 polymer ?
#
loop_
_entity_poly.entity_id
_entity_poly.type
_entity_poly.pdbx_seq_one_letter_code
_entity_poly.pdbx_strand_id
1 'polypeptide(L)'
;ASLGRCSGHVPPGGGPGEDPGHLCLLTGLRMYIPFFIVLLIYFCGCFTQAKEQRLPVSGWLLLGPSALYYWYLVTEGQITELFLVTLGCMFAVWVLQRRRGLALDSNGQFLLLSFSLAVLLVGLWVGFLWDDPTLRAKYPGLVYVPEPWSYYTLHIKTSH
;
A
#
# COMPACT_ATOMS: atom_id res chain seq x y z
N ALA A 1 -4.89 6.24 19.10
CA ALA A 1 -6.26 5.94 18.65
C ALA A 1 -6.26 4.52 18.12
N SER A 2 -6.85 3.61 18.87
CA SER A 2 -6.83 2.16 18.64
C SER A 2 -8.08 1.81 17.82
N LEU A 3 -7.90 1.51 16.54
CA LEU A 3 -8.98 1.00 15.67
C LEU A 3 -8.64 -0.45 15.33
N GLY A 4 -9.46 -1.38 15.81
CA GLY A 4 -9.48 -2.75 15.28
C GLY A 4 -9.30 -3.91 16.27
N ARG A 5 -9.27 -3.69 17.59
CA ARG A 5 -9.33 -4.83 18.54
C ARG A 5 -10.80 -5.25 18.72
N CYS A 6 -11.30 -6.12 17.84
CA CYS A 6 -12.54 -6.85 18.08
C CYS A 6 -12.32 -7.81 19.26
N SER A 7 -12.55 -7.32 20.48
CA SER A 7 -12.81 -8.19 21.64
C SER A 7 -14.05 -9.01 21.32
N GLY A 8 -13.87 -10.31 21.15
CA GLY A 8 -14.95 -11.26 20.94
C GLY A 8 -15.89 -11.29 22.14
N HIS A 9 -17.00 -10.57 22.03
CA HIS A 9 -18.21 -10.93 22.75
C HIS A 9 -19.05 -11.76 21.78
N VAL A 10 -19.06 -13.07 21.97
CA VAL A 10 -19.93 -14.00 21.24
C VAL A 10 -21.37 -13.75 21.71
N PRO A 11 -22.32 -13.35 20.84
CA PRO A 11 -23.73 -13.43 21.16
C PRO A 11 -24.20 -14.89 21.01
N PRO A 12 -25.06 -15.41 21.92
CA PRO A 12 -25.55 -16.78 21.81
C PRO A 12 -26.69 -16.80 20.78
N GLY A 13 -26.43 -17.34 19.60
CA GLY A 13 -27.47 -17.65 18.62
C GLY A 13 -27.24 -17.04 17.24
N GLY A 14 -26.48 -17.74 16.41
CA GLY A 14 -26.32 -17.47 14.98
C GLY A 14 -25.67 -18.69 14.32
N GLY A 15 -26.24 -19.16 13.21
CA GLY A 15 -25.95 -20.45 12.58
C GLY A 15 -24.50 -20.64 12.08
N PRO A 16 -24.18 -21.84 11.56
CA PRO A 16 -22.81 -22.23 11.25
C PRO A 16 -22.33 -21.55 9.96
N GLY A 17 -21.21 -20.82 10.01
CA GLY A 17 -20.37 -20.63 8.82
C GLY A 17 -19.91 -19.23 8.43
N GLU A 18 -20.13 -18.17 9.22
CA GLU A 18 -19.51 -16.88 8.93
C GLU A 18 -18.29 -16.65 9.83
N ASP A 19 -17.10 -16.92 9.29
CA ASP A 19 -15.83 -16.63 9.94
C ASP A 19 -15.68 -15.10 10.17
N PRO A 20 -15.61 -14.62 11.42
CA PRO A 20 -15.52 -13.19 11.71
C PRO A 20 -14.26 -12.52 11.14
N GLY A 21 -13.22 -13.30 10.84
CA GLY A 21 -12.01 -12.83 10.15
C GLY A 21 -12.24 -12.44 8.70
N HIS A 22 -13.11 -13.16 7.98
CA HIS A 22 -13.42 -12.88 6.57
C HIS A 22 -14.24 -11.58 6.44
N LEU A 23 -15.16 -11.34 7.37
CA LEU A 23 -16.00 -10.14 7.40
C LEU A 23 -15.18 -8.87 7.72
N CYS A 24 -14.15 -8.98 8.57
CA CYS A 24 -13.25 -7.89 8.95
C CYS A 24 -12.25 -7.53 7.83
N LEU A 25 -11.68 -8.53 7.16
CA LEU A 25 -10.89 -8.35 5.94
C LEU A 25 -11.70 -7.68 4.83
N LEU A 26 -12.95 -8.13 4.61
CA LEU A 26 -13.84 -7.56 3.61
C LEU A 26 -14.28 -6.12 3.93
N THR A 27 -14.43 -5.74 5.21
CA THR A 27 -14.77 -4.34 5.58
C THR A 27 -13.60 -3.38 5.44
N GLY A 28 -12.36 -3.82 5.72
CA GLY A 28 -11.15 -3.04 5.50
C GLY A 28 -10.84 -2.84 4.00
N LEU A 29 -10.80 -3.93 3.22
CA LEU A 29 -10.59 -3.88 1.76
C LEU A 29 -11.64 -3.02 1.04
N ARG A 30 -12.90 -3.04 1.48
CA ARG A 30 -13.98 -2.23 0.89
C ARG A 30 -13.73 -0.72 0.98
N MET A 31 -12.91 -0.25 1.93
CA MET A 31 -12.55 1.17 2.04
C MET A 31 -11.30 1.53 1.23
N TYR A 32 -10.37 0.60 1.06
CA TYR A 32 -9.18 0.82 0.25
C TYR A 32 -9.49 0.77 -1.25
N ILE A 33 -10.35 -0.14 -1.71
CA ILE A 33 -10.76 -0.24 -3.12
C ILE A 33 -11.21 1.10 -3.73
N PRO A 34 -12.19 1.84 -3.15
CA PRO A 34 -12.61 3.12 -3.71
C PRO A 34 -11.50 4.16 -3.67
N PHE A 35 -10.63 4.15 -2.65
CA PHE A 35 -9.47 5.03 -2.58
C PHE A 35 -8.51 4.80 -3.76
N PHE A 36 -8.13 3.55 -4.04
CA PHE A 36 -7.26 3.23 -5.18
C PHE A 36 -7.90 3.51 -6.54
N ILE A 37 -9.22 3.33 -6.66
CA ILE A 37 -9.97 3.71 -7.87
C ILE A 37 -9.91 5.23 -8.09
N VAL A 38 -10.12 6.03 -7.05
CA VAL A 38 -10.02 7.50 -7.15
C VAL A 38 -8.60 7.92 -7.56
N LEU A 39 -7.56 7.28 -7.01
CA LEU A 39 -6.18 7.55 -7.43
C LEU A 39 -5.93 7.21 -8.90
N LEU A 40 -6.50 6.12 -9.42
CA LEU A 40 -6.41 5.77 -10.84
C LEU A 40 -7.13 6.80 -11.72
N ILE A 41 -8.34 7.20 -11.35
CA ILE A 41 -9.10 8.23 -12.09
C ILE A 41 -8.34 9.56 -12.08
N TYR A 42 -7.81 9.96 -10.92
CA TYR A 42 -6.97 11.14 -10.78
C TYR A 42 -5.75 11.08 -11.70
N PHE A 43 -5.03 9.95 -11.69
CA PHE A 43 -3.86 9.75 -12.55
C PHE A 43 -4.20 9.83 -14.05
N CYS A 44 -5.34 9.25 -14.46
CA CYS A 44 -5.84 9.39 -15.82
C CYS A 44 -6.12 10.85 -16.22
N GLY A 45 -6.50 11.70 -15.26
CA GLY A 45 -6.72 13.14 -15.46
C GLY A 45 -5.44 13.99 -15.53
N CYS A 46 -4.30 13.45 -15.09
CA CYS A 46 -3.00 14.15 -15.06
C CYS A 46 -2.32 14.27 -16.44
N PHE A 47 -2.89 13.70 -17.50
CA PHE A 47 -2.31 13.73 -18.83
C PHE A 47 -2.67 15.02 -19.57
N THR A 48 -1.67 15.68 -20.14
CA THR A 48 -1.80 16.94 -20.88
C THR A 48 -1.06 16.89 -22.21
N GLN A 49 -1.54 17.68 -23.18
CA GLN A 49 -0.86 17.93 -24.46
C GLN A 49 0.39 18.83 -24.29
N ALA A 50 0.53 19.47 -23.12
CA ALA A 50 1.67 20.33 -22.83
C ALA A 50 2.97 19.52 -22.64
N LYS A 51 4.11 20.20 -22.70
CA LYS A 51 5.43 19.61 -22.41
C LYS A 51 5.45 19.03 -21.00
N GLU A 52 6.14 17.89 -20.85
CA GLU A 52 6.36 17.22 -19.56
C GLU A 52 6.86 18.22 -18.52
N GLN A 53 6.06 18.45 -17.48
CA GLN A 53 6.37 19.43 -16.45
C GLN A 53 7.30 18.81 -15.42
N ARG A 54 8.37 19.51 -15.03
CA ARG A 54 9.22 19.02 -13.94
C ARG A 54 8.50 19.17 -12.61
N LEU A 55 8.74 18.20 -11.72
CA LEU A 55 8.31 18.29 -10.33
C LEU A 55 8.84 19.56 -9.65
N PRO A 56 7.97 20.36 -9.01
CA PRO A 56 8.41 21.50 -8.22
C PRO A 56 9.24 21.04 -7.03
N VAL A 57 10.07 21.93 -6.47
CA VAL A 57 10.92 21.62 -5.30
C VAL A 57 10.10 21.11 -4.12
N SER A 58 8.90 21.67 -3.91
CA SER A 58 7.96 21.17 -2.91
C SER A 58 7.54 19.72 -3.16
N GLY A 59 7.32 19.33 -4.42
CA GLY A 59 6.99 17.96 -4.80
C GLY A 59 8.14 16.98 -4.49
N TRP A 60 9.39 17.38 -4.71
CA TRP A 60 10.55 16.58 -4.32
C TRP A 60 10.66 16.42 -2.80
N LEU A 61 10.41 17.49 -2.04
CA LEU A 61 10.44 17.44 -0.58
C LEU A 61 9.32 16.56 0.00
N LEU A 62 8.13 16.61 -0.59
CA LEU A 62 6.98 15.80 -0.17
C LEU A 62 7.05 14.34 -0.62
N LEU A 63 7.95 14.00 -1.55
CA LEU A 63 8.06 12.66 -2.12
C LEU A 63 8.37 11.63 -1.03
N GLY A 64 9.30 11.95 -0.13
CA GLY A 64 9.68 11.07 0.98
C GLY A 64 8.51 10.78 1.94
N PRO A 65 7.90 11.82 2.56
CA PRO A 65 6.74 11.64 3.42
C PRO A 65 5.57 10.92 2.74
N SER A 66 5.32 11.23 1.45
CA SER A 66 4.25 10.58 0.68
C SER A 66 4.54 9.10 0.41
N ALA A 67 5.76 8.75 -0.01
CA ALA A 67 6.15 7.37 -0.23
C ALA A 67 6.13 6.56 1.07
N LEU A 68 6.56 7.15 2.18
CA LEU A 68 6.50 6.52 3.50
C LEU A 68 5.06 6.27 3.94
N TYR A 69 4.14 7.20 3.68
CA TYR A 69 2.71 7.01 3.93
C TYR A 69 2.14 5.83 3.14
N TYR A 70 2.44 5.72 1.84
CA TYR A 70 1.98 4.58 1.03
C TYR A 70 2.62 3.27 1.46
N TRP A 71 3.92 3.27 1.79
CA TRP A 71 4.59 2.10 2.36
C TRP A 71 3.91 1.62 3.64
N TYR A 72 3.60 2.53 4.57
CA TYR A 72 2.89 2.21 5.80
C TYR A 72 1.51 1.62 5.50
N LEU A 73 0.74 2.24 4.61
CA LEU A 73 -0.61 1.79 4.24
C LEU A 73 -0.58 0.38 3.62
N VAL A 74 0.42 0.09 2.78
CA VAL A 74 0.61 -1.23 2.16
C VAL A 74 1.01 -2.29 3.17
N THR A 75 1.92 -1.95 4.08
CA THR A 75 2.45 -2.90 5.08
C THR A 75 1.50 -3.12 6.26
N GLU A 76 0.73 -2.12 6.69
CA GLU A 76 -0.31 -2.24 7.72
C GLU A 76 -1.58 -2.87 7.16
N GLY A 77 -2.05 -2.43 5.99
CA GLY A 77 -3.29 -2.91 5.40
C GLY A 77 -3.19 -4.28 4.73
N GLN A 78 -1.98 -4.84 4.62
CA GLN A 78 -1.68 -6.06 3.85
C GLN A 78 -2.20 -6.01 2.38
N ILE A 79 -2.44 -4.82 1.85
CA ILE A 79 -3.05 -4.59 0.54
C ILE A 79 -2.03 -4.56 -0.60
N THR A 80 -0.93 -5.31 -0.46
CA THR A 80 0.21 -5.30 -1.40
C THR A 80 -0.24 -5.65 -2.82
N GLU A 81 -1.15 -6.61 -2.97
CA GLU A 81 -1.70 -7.02 -4.26
C GLU A 81 -2.45 -5.88 -4.96
N LEU A 82 -3.37 -5.21 -4.26
CA LEU A 82 -4.14 -4.08 -4.79
C LEU A 82 -3.24 -2.91 -5.16
N PHE A 83 -2.20 -2.66 -4.35
CA PHE A 83 -1.22 -1.62 -4.60
C PHE A 83 -0.40 -1.90 -5.87
N LEU A 84 0.06 -3.14 -6.07
CA LEU A 84 0.78 -3.55 -7.27
C LEU A 84 -0.09 -3.50 -8.52
N VAL A 85 -1.34 -3.94 -8.44
CA VAL A 85 -2.31 -3.80 -9.54
C VAL A 85 -2.50 -2.34 -9.91
N THR A 86 -2.66 -1.46 -8.91
CA THR A 86 -2.80 -0.02 -9.15
C THR A 86 -1.57 0.56 -9.84
N LEU A 87 -0.36 0.28 -9.34
CA LEU A 87 0.87 0.74 -9.96
C LEU A 87 1.02 0.20 -11.40
N GLY A 88 0.68 -1.06 -11.63
CA GLY A 88 0.66 -1.66 -12.96
C GLY A 88 -0.30 -0.96 -13.91
N CYS A 89 -1.51 -0.65 -13.46
CA CYS A 89 -2.49 0.14 -14.20
C CYS A 89 -1.97 1.56 -14.51
N MET A 90 -1.39 2.26 -13.53
CA MET A 90 -0.79 3.59 -13.73
C MET A 90 0.34 3.53 -14.77
N PHE A 91 1.22 2.52 -14.69
CA PHE A 91 2.30 2.32 -15.65
C PHE A 91 1.78 2.01 -17.05
N ALA A 92 0.77 1.13 -17.16
CA ALA A 92 0.14 0.80 -18.44
C ALA A 92 -0.50 2.04 -19.08
N VAL A 93 -1.28 2.81 -18.31
CA VAL A 93 -1.88 4.07 -18.78
C VAL A 93 -0.79 5.05 -19.21
N TRP A 94 0.28 5.19 -18.42
CA TRP A 94 1.41 6.05 -18.76
C TRP A 94 2.04 5.66 -20.10
N VAL A 95 2.33 4.38 -20.32
CA VAL A 95 2.88 3.89 -21.61
C VAL A 95 1.91 4.14 -22.76
N LEU A 96 0.62 3.85 -22.59
CA LEU A 96 -0.40 4.05 -23.62
C LEU A 96 -0.57 5.53 -23.99
N GLN A 97 -0.60 6.41 -23.00
CA GLN A 97 -0.77 7.85 -23.22
C GLN A 97 0.50 8.48 -23.78
N ARG A 98 1.68 8.02 -23.37
CA ARG A 98 2.97 8.47 -23.94
C ARG A 98 3.10 8.09 -25.41
N ARG A 99 2.60 6.92 -25.81
CA ARG A 99 2.47 6.52 -27.23
C ARG A 99 1.51 7.41 -28.02
N ARG A 100 0.54 8.04 -27.36
CA ARG A 100 -0.39 9.02 -27.95
C ARG A 100 0.15 10.46 -27.95
N GLY A 101 1.38 10.67 -27.49
CA GLY A 101 2.01 12.00 -27.43
C GLY A 101 1.55 12.87 -26.26
N LEU A 102 0.82 12.32 -25.30
CA LEU A 102 0.44 13.02 -24.08
C LEU A 102 1.56 12.92 -23.04
N ALA A 103 1.84 14.02 -22.36
CA ALA A 103 2.79 14.06 -21.27
C ALA A 103 2.05 14.05 -19.92
N LEU A 104 2.76 13.59 -18.90
CA LEU A 104 2.26 13.58 -17.52
C LEU A 104 2.57 14.93 -16.87
N ASP A 105 1.59 15.54 -16.20
CA ASP A 105 1.80 16.76 -15.42
C ASP A 105 2.65 16.49 -14.16
N SER A 106 2.97 17.55 -13.42
CA SER A 106 3.80 17.44 -12.21
C SER A 106 3.16 16.61 -11.10
N ASN A 107 1.82 16.61 -11.00
CA ASN A 107 1.09 15.86 -9.97
C ASN A 107 1.02 14.37 -10.28
N GLY A 108 0.80 14.01 -11.53
CA GLY A 108 0.83 12.62 -11.98
C GLY A 108 2.22 12.03 -11.84
N GLN A 109 3.26 12.82 -12.16
CA GLN A 109 4.65 12.41 -11.90
C GLN A 109 4.92 12.22 -10.41
N PHE A 110 4.44 13.14 -9.57
CA PHE A 110 4.53 13.00 -8.11
C PHE A 110 3.91 11.69 -7.64
N LEU A 111 2.68 11.40 -8.07
CA LEU A 111 1.96 10.19 -7.67
C LEU A 111 2.67 8.91 -8.12
N LEU A 112 3.11 8.85 -9.39
CA LEU A 112 3.81 7.69 -9.93
C LEU A 112 5.16 7.45 -9.24
N LEU A 113 5.92 8.51 -8.95
CA LEU A 113 7.17 8.40 -8.21
C LEU A 113 6.94 8.00 -6.75
N SER A 114 5.93 8.57 -6.07
CA SER A 114 5.59 8.19 -4.70
C SER A 114 5.23 6.71 -4.60
N PHE A 115 4.42 6.20 -5.53
CA PHE A 115 4.08 4.77 -5.60
C PHE A 115 5.31 3.90 -5.90
N SER A 116 6.14 4.33 -6.85
CA SER A 116 7.36 3.59 -7.22
C SER A 116 8.33 3.51 -6.04
N LEU A 117 8.55 4.62 -5.32
CA LEU A 117 9.41 4.68 -4.15
C LEU A 117 8.84 3.85 -3.00
N ALA A 118 7.52 3.83 -2.82
CA ALA A 118 6.86 2.97 -1.85
C ALA A 118 7.07 1.47 -2.16
N VAL A 119 7.02 1.03 -3.43
CA VAL A 119 7.38 -0.36 -3.79
C VAL A 119 8.83 -0.67 -3.43
N LEU A 120 9.76 0.24 -3.69
CA LEU A 120 11.16 0.07 -3.31
C LEU A 120 11.31 -0.05 -1.79
N LEU A 121 10.61 0.79 -1.01
CA LEU A 121 10.57 0.71 0.46
C LEU A 121 9.99 -0.63 0.93
N VAL A 122 8.94 -1.14 0.29
CA VAL A 122 8.38 -2.48 0.59
C VAL A 122 9.42 -3.56 0.29
N GLY A 123 10.10 -3.49 -0.85
CA GLY A 123 11.15 -4.44 -1.22
C GLY A 123 12.33 -4.42 -0.25
N LEU A 124 12.79 -3.24 0.17
CA LEU A 124 13.80 -3.06 1.20
C LEU A 124 13.32 -3.64 2.53
N TRP A 125 12.09 -3.34 2.94
CA TRP A 125 11.50 -3.84 4.18
C TRP A 125 11.44 -5.38 4.23
N VAL A 126 10.96 -6.01 3.15
CA VAL A 126 10.94 -7.47 3.00
C VAL A 126 12.36 -8.04 2.96
N GLY A 127 13.27 -7.39 2.26
CA GLY A 127 14.68 -7.81 2.16
C GLY A 127 15.42 -7.74 3.50
N PHE A 128 15.26 -6.65 4.25
CA PHE A 128 15.88 -6.48 5.58
C PHE A 128 15.38 -7.52 6.59
N LEU A 129 14.12 -7.94 6.47
CA LEU A 129 13.51 -8.90 7.38
C LEU A 129 13.57 -10.35 6.84
N TRP A 130 14.24 -10.57 5.72
CA TRP A 130 14.30 -11.88 5.06
C TRP A 130 15.05 -12.93 5.88
N ASP A 131 16.09 -12.50 6.59
CA ASP A 131 16.99 -13.37 7.36
C ASP A 131 16.56 -13.54 8.83
N ASP A 132 15.45 -12.93 9.28
CA ASP A 132 14.97 -13.12 10.66
C ASP A 132 14.18 -14.43 10.81
N PRO A 133 14.74 -15.45 11.50
CA PRO A 133 14.09 -16.76 11.65
C PRO A 133 12.80 -16.67 12.47
N THR A 134 12.65 -15.65 13.31
CA THR A 134 11.51 -15.48 14.23
C THR A 134 10.26 -14.99 13.50
N LEU A 135 10.43 -14.10 12.51
CA LEU A 135 9.32 -13.65 11.66
C LEU A 135 8.89 -14.73 10.67
N ARG A 136 9.83 -15.52 10.13
CA ARG A 136 9.50 -16.64 9.23
C ARG A 136 8.77 -17.78 9.90
N ALA A 137 9.08 -18.07 11.17
CA ALA A 137 8.34 -19.05 11.95
C ALA A 137 6.85 -18.65 12.13
N LYS A 138 6.56 -17.34 12.15
CA LYS A 138 5.21 -16.80 12.32
C LYS A 138 4.42 -16.71 11.01
N TYR A 139 5.08 -16.58 9.87
CA TYR A 139 4.43 -16.46 8.55
C TYR A 139 5.11 -17.36 7.51
N PRO A 140 4.75 -18.66 7.44
CA PRO A 140 5.27 -19.58 6.42
C PRO A 140 4.60 -19.29 5.07
N GLY A 141 5.10 -18.30 4.34
CA GLY A 141 4.65 -17.92 3.00
C GLY A 141 5.80 -17.35 2.16
N LEU A 142 5.75 -17.56 0.83
CA LEU A 142 6.83 -17.18 -0.09
C LEU A 142 6.93 -15.65 -0.27
N VAL A 143 5.81 -14.94 -0.16
CA VAL A 143 5.70 -13.48 -0.30
C VAL A 143 4.72 -12.96 0.74
N TYR A 144 5.19 -12.82 1.98
CA TYR A 144 4.43 -12.12 3.03
C TYR A 144 5.19 -10.87 3.44
N VAL A 145 4.52 -9.72 3.38
CA VAL A 145 5.08 -8.44 3.83
C VAL A 145 4.78 -8.30 5.32
N PRO A 146 5.78 -8.35 6.21
CA PRO A 146 5.53 -8.31 7.63
C PRO A 146 4.97 -6.95 8.07
N GLU A 147 3.92 -6.98 8.88
CA GLU A 147 3.34 -5.78 9.47
C GLU A 147 4.37 -5.09 10.39
N PRO A 148 4.56 -3.76 10.32
CA PRO A 148 5.51 -3.05 11.16
C PRO A 148 5.29 -3.29 12.66
N TRP A 149 4.02 -3.36 13.08
CA TRP A 149 3.63 -3.64 14.47
C TRP A 149 4.05 -5.03 14.94
N SER A 150 4.05 -6.03 14.06
CA SER A 150 4.48 -7.38 14.41
C SER A 150 5.97 -7.41 14.76
N TYR A 151 6.78 -6.65 14.03
CA TYR A 151 8.22 -6.48 14.27
C TYR A 151 8.48 -5.76 15.59
N TYR A 152 7.85 -4.60 15.81
CA TYR A 152 8.05 -3.82 17.04
C TYR A 152 7.59 -4.56 18.29
N THR A 153 6.46 -5.26 18.24
CA THR A 153 5.97 -6.03 19.41
C THR A 153 6.90 -7.19 19.75
N LEU A 154 7.55 -7.82 18.77
CA LEU A 154 8.52 -8.88 19.00
C LEU A 154 9.77 -8.33 19.70
N HIS A 155 10.33 -7.24 19.17
CA HIS A 155 11.62 -6.70 19.63
C HIS A 155 11.50 -5.94 20.95
N ILE A 156 10.37 -5.25 21.20
CA ILE A 156 10.13 -4.57 22.48
C ILE A 156 9.94 -5.57 23.63
N LYS A 157 9.39 -6.77 23.34
CA LYS A 157 9.26 -7.84 24.35
C LYS A 157 10.59 -8.47 24.75
N THR A 158 11.64 -8.32 23.95
CA THR A 158 12.99 -8.86 24.25
C THR A 158 13.85 -7.88 25.05
N SER A 159 13.41 -6.62 25.23
CA SER A 159 14.16 -5.58 25.94
C SER A 159 13.72 -5.33 27.39
N HIS A 160 12.98 -6.26 27.99
CA HIS A 160 12.60 -6.26 29.41
C HIS A 160 12.90 -7.63 30.03
#